data_AF-A0A7R9MRF5-F1
#
_entry.id   AF-A0A7R9MRF5-F1
#
_cell.length_a   1.000
_cell.length_b   1.000
_cell.length_c   1.000
_cell.angle_alpha   90.00
_cell.angle_beta   90.00
_cell.angle_gamma   90.00
#
_symmetry.space_group_name_H-M   'P 1'
#
loop_
_entity.id
_entity.type
_entity.pdbx_description
1 polymer ?
#
loop_
_entity_poly.entity_id
_entity_poly.type
_entity_poly.pdbx_seq_one_letter_code
_entity_poly.pdbx_strand_id
1 'polypeptide(L)'
;CLDILDKLLQTQHSVVSCILRAKRQTTSGSRESRIVAQIWQALGIDPKTTPNHLTLGEIGMESMFAVELQQGLERDYDIKVSLNDIKNVTIKMVKDFEAGKTNELKMFTEELRDCRSKLSKIKFLIPTESYTKLNSVKTGKPIYFLPPLEGIFSSLEGLAAMIDRPVIGLNWTKNLEKMSVKELSLYYTDILKTLHPKGDYDIFGHFYGALIAVQMLKKAPVGKAVIIDMLSEIRMDDEMLTDEYIMELIIAFIAKDLPPVVRDKIKRDCNSKPD
;
A
#
# COMPACT_ATOMS: atom_id res chain seq x y z
N CYS A 1 -37.27 36.90 -8.05
CA CYS A 1 -36.94 36.74 -9.49
C CYS A 1 -38.18 36.50 -10.33
N LEU A 2 -39.06 35.55 -9.96
CA LEU A 2 -40.28 35.26 -10.70
C LEU A 2 -41.28 36.43 -10.74
N ASP A 3 -41.41 37.21 -9.65
CA ASP A 3 -42.30 38.39 -9.65
C ASP A 3 -41.87 39.51 -10.61
N ILE A 4 -40.56 39.59 -10.90
CA ILE A 4 -40.03 40.58 -11.86
C ILE A 4 -40.24 40.07 -13.29
N LEU A 5 -40.11 38.75 -13.50
CA LEU A 5 -40.39 38.12 -14.79
C LEU A 5 -41.86 38.30 -15.17
N ASP A 6 -42.79 38.10 -14.23
CA ASP A 6 -44.22 38.28 -14.47
C ASP A 6 -44.56 39.73 -14.89
N LYS A 7 -43.97 40.72 -14.23
CA LYS A 7 -44.11 42.14 -14.63
C LYS A 7 -43.54 42.42 -16.02
N LEU A 8 -42.42 41.81 -16.39
CA LEU A 8 -41.80 42.01 -17.70
C LEU A 8 -42.64 41.39 -18.82
N LEU A 9 -43.27 40.23 -18.58
CA LEU A 9 -44.14 39.56 -19.55
C LEU A 9 -45.45 40.33 -19.82
N GLN A 10 -45.86 41.20 -18.89
CA GLN A 10 -47.06 42.04 -19.03
C GLN A 10 -46.79 43.37 -19.75
N THR A 11 -45.55 43.65 -20.16
CA THR A 11 -45.22 44.89 -20.90
C THR A 11 -45.52 44.77 -22.40
N GLN A 12 -45.99 45.84 -23.03
CA GLN A 12 -46.33 45.87 -24.46
C GLN A 12 -45.13 45.97 -25.41
N HIS A 13 -43.90 46.02 -24.87
CA HIS A 13 -42.67 46.12 -25.64
C HIS A 13 -41.87 44.82 -25.51
N SER A 14 -41.19 44.40 -26.58
CA SER A 14 -40.38 43.18 -26.55
C SER A 14 -39.17 43.36 -25.63
N VAL A 15 -39.10 42.52 -24.58
CA VAL A 15 -37.94 42.48 -23.67
C VAL A 15 -36.85 41.64 -24.32
N VAL A 16 -35.78 42.30 -24.80
CA VAL A 16 -34.70 41.62 -25.54
C VAL A 16 -33.64 41.00 -24.61
N SER A 17 -33.42 41.57 -23.41
CA SER A 17 -32.49 41.00 -22.41
C SER A 17 -32.79 41.51 -20.99
N CYS A 18 -32.58 40.64 -19.99
CA CYS A 18 -32.67 40.97 -18.57
C CYS A 18 -31.52 40.30 -17.80
N ILE A 19 -30.76 41.09 -17.03
CA ILE A 19 -29.66 40.60 -16.18
C ILE A 19 -30.00 40.90 -14.73
N LEU A 20 -30.09 39.84 -13.91
CA LEU A 20 -30.29 39.93 -12.48
C LEU A 20 -29.02 39.50 -11.75
N ARG A 21 -28.44 40.40 -10.96
CA ARG A 21 -27.28 40.10 -10.13
C ARG A 21 -27.76 39.41 -8.84
N ALA A 22 -27.50 38.12 -8.71
CA ALA A 22 -27.84 37.37 -7.50
C ALA A 22 -27.01 37.90 -6.32
N LYS A 23 -27.69 38.42 -5.29
CA LYS A 23 -27.05 38.78 -4.02
C LYS A 23 -26.82 37.48 -3.25
N ARG A 24 -25.60 36.94 -3.30
CA ARG A 24 -25.21 35.80 -2.45
C ARG A 24 -25.31 36.27 -1.00
N GLN A 25 -26.26 35.71 -0.23
CA GLN A 25 -26.23 35.83 1.23
C GLN A 25 -24.95 35.13 1.71
N THR A 26 -24.00 35.92 2.19
CA THR A 26 -22.94 35.43 3.07
C THR A 26 -23.59 35.15 4.41
N THR A 27 -24.13 33.94 4.59
CA THR A 27 -24.32 33.40 5.93
C THR A 27 -22.99 33.51 6.66
N SER A 28 -23.01 34.06 7.86
CA SER A 28 -21.88 34.37 8.74
C SER A 28 -21.20 33.11 9.33
N GLY A 29 -21.07 32.06 8.52
CA GLY A 29 -20.21 30.92 8.80
C GLY A 29 -18.95 31.05 7.95
N SER A 30 -17.83 30.56 8.47
CA SER A 30 -16.65 30.29 7.65
C SER A 30 -17.08 29.43 6.44
N ARG A 31 -16.41 29.58 5.29
CA ARG A 31 -16.77 28.79 4.08
C ARG A 31 -16.68 27.29 4.38
N GLU A 32 -15.82 26.94 5.33
CA GLU A 32 -15.54 25.64 5.88
C GLU A 32 -16.78 25.08 6.60
N SER A 33 -17.41 25.91 7.45
CA SER A 33 -18.64 25.55 8.18
C SER A 33 -19.81 25.28 7.24
N ARG A 34 -19.89 25.90 6.06
CA ARG A 34 -20.96 25.62 5.08
C ARG A 34 -20.85 24.23 4.45
N ILE A 35 -19.64 23.85 4.01
CA ILE A 35 -19.43 22.51 3.42
C ILE A 35 -19.64 21.45 4.49
N VAL A 36 -19.10 21.68 5.70
CA VAL A 36 -19.24 20.73 6.80
C VAL A 36 -20.68 20.59 7.28
N ALA A 37 -21.45 21.69 7.35
CA ALA A 37 -22.88 21.64 7.65
C ALA A 37 -23.67 20.85 6.58
N GLN A 38 -23.31 20.98 5.30
CA GLN A 38 -23.90 20.18 4.23
C GLN A 38 -23.57 18.69 4.38
N ILE A 39 -22.35 18.34 4.80
CA ILE A 39 -21.96 16.94 5.10
C ILE A 39 -22.81 16.38 6.23
N TRP A 40 -22.94 17.10 7.36
CA TRP A 40 -23.75 16.64 8.50
C TRP A 40 -25.23 16.46 8.14
N GLN A 41 -25.78 17.41 7.38
CA GLN A 41 -27.18 17.32 6.93
C GLN A 41 -27.40 16.18 5.94
N ALA A 42 -26.49 15.98 4.99
CA ALA A 42 -26.57 14.90 4.01
C ALA A 42 -26.45 13.51 4.64
N LEU A 43 -25.59 13.37 5.66
CA LEU A 43 -25.42 12.12 6.39
C LEU A 43 -26.52 11.87 7.43
N GLY A 44 -27.35 12.87 7.74
CA GLY A 44 -28.40 12.75 8.76
C GLY A 44 -27.86 12.52 10.18
N ILE A 45 -26.63 12.97 10.45
CA ILE A 45 -25.88 12.62 11.65
C ILE A 45 -25.45 13.86 12.42
N ASP A 46 -25.53 13.78 13.75
CA ASP A 46 -25.07 14.86 14.62
C ASP A 46 -23.54 14.80 14.79
N PRO A 47 -22.79 15.86 14.43
CA PRO A 47 -21.35 15.94 14.65
C PRO A 47 -20.95 15.64 16.11
N LYS A 48 -21.80 15.96 17.09
CA LYS A 48 -21.45 15.84 18.51
C LYS A 48 -21.49 14.42 19.04
N THR A 49 -22.32 13.56 18.47
CA THR A 49 -22.52 12.17 18.93
C THR A 49 -21.66 11.18 18.15
N THR A 50 -21.07 11.60 17.05
CA THR A 50 -20.35 10.71 16.13
C THR A 50 -18.89 10.50 16.56
N PRO A 51 -18.43 9.24 16.69
CA PRO A 51 -17.04 8.93 17.00
C PRO A 51 -16.06 9.51 15.97
N ASN A 52 -14.99 10.12 16.47
CA ASN A 52 -14.00 10.83 15.63
C ASN A 52 -13.15 9.92 14.74
N HIS A 53 -13.05 8.62 15.06
CA HIS A 53 -12.24 7.66 14.33
C HIS A 53 -12.96 7.07 13.11
N LEU A 54 -14.29 7.22 13.04
CA LEU A 54 -15.06 6.72 11.91
C LEU A 54 -14.77 7.51 10.64
N THR A 55 -14.84 6.81 9.53
CA THR A 55 -14.69 7.35 8.18
C THR A 55 -16.04 7.66 7.56
N LEU A 56 -16.07 8.57 6.57
CA LEU A 56 -17.31 8.88 5.83
C LEU A 56 -17.89 7.64 5.13
N GLY A 57 -17.03 6.69 4.72
CA GLY A 57 -17.46 5.41 4.14
C GLY A 57 -18.17 4.50 5.14
N GLU A 58 -17.63 4.35 6.35
CA GLU A 58 -18.22 3.53 7.42
C GLU A 58 -19.57 4.10 7.91
N ILE A 59 -19.74 5.41 7.78
CA ILE A 59 -20.98 6.11 8.14
C ILE A 59 -22.06 6.01 7.04
N GLY A 60 -21.74 5.40 5.90
CA GLY A 60 -22.69 5.18 4.82
C GLY A 60 -22.88 6.41 3.93
N MET A 61 -21.83 7.21 3.71
CA MET A 61 -21.89 8.31 2.76
C MET A 61 -22.30 7.83 1.36
N GLU A 62 -23.43 8.34 0.87
CA GLU A 62 -23.91 8.03 -0.47
C GLU A 62 -22.97 8.60 -1.54
N SER A 63 -22.84 7.88 -2.66
CA SER A 63 -21.92 8.24 -3.75
C SER A 63 -22.19 9.62 -4.36
N MET A 64 -23.45 10.11 -4.35
CA MET A 64 -23.80 11.44 -4.85
C MET A 64 -23.18 12.54 -3.98
N PHE A 65 -23.26 12.39 -2.64
CA PHE A 65 -22.65 13.34 -1.70
C PHE A 65 -21.13 13.33 -1.75
N ALA A 66 -20.53 12.17 -1.99
CA ALA A 66 -19.08 12.07 -2.19
C ALA A 66 -18.60 12.96 -3.35
N VAL A 67 -19.37 13.03 -4.44
CA VAL A 67 -19.06 13.87 -5.61
C VAL A 67 -19.20 15.35 -5.29
N GLU A 68 -20.28 15.75 -4.61
CA GLU A 68 -20.47 17.15 -4.20
C GLU A 68 -19.36 17.62 -3.27
N LEU A 69 -18.95 16.77 -2.32
CA LEU A 69 -17.86 17.05 -1.42
C LEU A 69 -16.52 17.17 -2.16
N GLN A 70 -16.24 16.26 -3.10
CA GLN A 70 -15.04 16.33 -3.96
C GLN A 70 -14.96 17.69 -4.66
N GLN A 71 -16.05 18.06 -5.33
CA GLN A 71 -16.13 19.31 -6.09
C GLN A 71 -16.04 20.54 -5.19
N GLY A 72 -16.63 20.49 -4.00
CA GLY A 72 -16.53 21.57 -3.00
C GLY A 72 -15.09 21.77 -2.52
N LEU A 73 -14.39 20.68 -2.18
CA LEU A 73 -13.00 20.71 -1.74
C LEU A 73 -12.05 21.19 -2.84
N GLU A 74 -12.26 20.74 -4.08
CA GLU A 74 -11.44 21.16 -5.23
C GLU A 74 -11.68 22.63 -5.59
N ARG A 75 -12.94 23.04 -5.72
CA ARG A 75 -13.30 24.40 -6.16
C ARG A 75 -12.96 25.46 -5.11
N ASP A 76 -13.24 25.17 -3.85
CA ASP A 76 -13.21 26.20 -2.80
C ASP A 76 -11.88 26.21 -2.02
N TYR A 77 -11.07 25.13 -2.09
CA TYR A 77 -9.83 24.98 -1.30
C TYR A 77 -8.60 24.46 -2.07
N ASP A 78 -8.75 24.17 -3.38
CA ASP A 78 -7.73 23.54 -4.25
C ASP A 78 -7.20 22.20 -3.69
N ILE A 79 -8.07 21.45 -3.00
CA ILE A 79 -7.73 20.13 -2.46
C ILE A 79 -8.20 19.07 -3.45
N LYS A 80 -7.26 18.44 -4.15
CA LYS A 80 -7.53 17.37 -5.11
C LYS A 80 -7.62 16.02 -4.40
N VAL A 81 -8.83 15.47 -4.32
CA VAL A 81 -9.12 14.20 -3.62
C VAL A 81 -9.88 13.29 -4.57
N SER A 82 -9.61 11.98 -4.58
CA SER A 82 -10.43 11.04 -5.37
C SER A 82 -11.69 10.63 -4.61
N LEU A 83 -12.76 10.24 -5.30
CA LEU A 83 -13.99 9.73 -4.67
C LEU A 83 -13.74 8.57 -3.69
N ASN A 84 -12.76 7.72 -3.99
CA ASN A 84 -12.39 6.61 -3.12
C ASN A 84 -11.64 7.07 -1.86
N ASP A 85 -10.92 8.19 -1.93
CA ASP A 85 -10.22 8.77 -0.78
C ASP A 85 -11.17 9.53 0.15
N ILE A 86 -12.22 10.15 -0.39
CA ILE A 86 -13.24 10.83 0.40
C ILE A 86 -13.91 9.86 1.38
N LYS A 87 -14.16 8.62 0.95
CA LYS A 87 -14.68 7.57 1.84
C LYS A 87 -13.75 7.27 3.01
N ASN A 88 -12.45 7.53 2.89
CA ASN A 88 -11.46 7.31 3.95
C ASN A 88 -11.22 8.56 4.81
N VAL A 89 -11.83 9.70 4.49
CA VAL A 89 -11.75 10.90 5.32
C VAL A 89 -12.48 10.63 6.64
N THR A 90 -11.79 10.93 7.75
CA THR A 90 -12.33 10.69 9.10
C THR A 90 -13.22 11.85 9.55
N ILE A 91 -14.15 11.56 10.46
CA ILE A 91 -14.98 12.57 11.11
C ILE A 91 -14.14 13.62 11.84
N LYS A 92 -12.99 13.21 12.41
CA LYS A 92 -12.03 14.14 12.97
C LYS A 92 -11.55 15.17 11.94
N MET A 93 -11.11 14.72 10.77
CA MET A 93 -10.63 15.61 9.70
C MET A 93 -11.71 16.57 9.22
N VAL A 94 -12.98 16.14 9.16
CA VAL A 94 -14.12 17.01 8.81
C VAL A 94 -14.37 18.07 9.88
N LYS A 95 -14.28 17.72 11.17
CA LYS A 95 -14.40 18.67 12.29
C LYS A 95 -13.22 19.65 12.36
N ASP A 96 -12.00 19.17 12.14
CA ASP A 96 -10.81 20.02 12.10
C ASP A 96 -10.87 20.97 10.90
N PHE A 97 -11.44 20.52 9.77
CA PHE A 97 -11.75 21.38 8.62
C PHE A 97 -12.76 22.46 8.98
N GLU A 98 -13.85 22.14 9.69
CA GLU A 98 -14.84 23.11 10.19
C GLU A 98 -14.19 24.17 11.09
N ALA A 99 -13.23 23.76 11.93
CA ALA A 99 -12.46 24.64 12.80
C ALA A 99 -11.39 25.47 12.06
N GLY A 100 -11.31 25.39 10.73
CA GLY A 100 -10.36 26.14 9.90
C GLY A 100 -8.98 25.51 9.79
N LYS A 101 -8.76 24.31 10.35
CA LYS A 101 -7.50 23.56 10.23
C LYS A 101 -7.48 22.74 8.94
N THR A 102 -7.51 23.44 7.81
CA THR A 102 -7.52 22.79 6.47
C THR A 102 -6.21 22.06 6.14
N ASN A 103 -5.12 22.34 6.88
CA ASN A 103 -3.80 21.74 6.67
C ASN A 103 -3.80 20.21 6.87
N GLU A 104 -4.56 19.67 7.82
CA GLU A 104 -4.57 18.22 8.09
C GLU A 104 -5.14 17.43 6.90
N LEU A 105 -6.22 17.93 6.30
CA LEU A 105 -6.84 17.30 5.14
C LEU A 105 -5.93 17.44 3.89
N LYS A 106 -5.25 18.59 3.73
CA LYS A 106 -4.27 18.79 2.66
C LYS A 106 -3.10 17.81 2.79
N MET A 107 -2.48 17.73 3.97
CA MET A 107 -1.39 16.79 4.24
C MET A 107 -1.80 15.34 3.96
N PHE A 108 -2.97 14.91 4.44
CA PHE A 108 -3.50 13.58 4.15
C PHE A 108 -3.60 13.29 2.64
N THR A 109 -4.10 14.24 1.86
CA THR A 109 -4.26 14.06 0.40
C THR A 109 -2.93 14.05 -0.35
N GLU A 110 -1.96 14.86 0.10
CA GLU A 110 -0.60 14.88 -0.45
C GLU A 110 0.16 13.59 -0.13
N GLU A 111 0.06 13.09 1.11
CA GLU A 111 0.64 11.82 1.54
C GLU A 111 0.07 10.64 0.74
N LEU A 112 -1.25 10.58 0.52
CA LEU A 112 -1.87 9.55 -0.30
C LEU A 112 -1.42 9.63 -1.77
N ARG A 113 -1.29 10.83 -2.32
CA ARG A 113 -0.81 11.02 -3.69
C ARG A 113 0.64 10.59 -3.84
N ASP A 114 1.49 10.97 -2.89
CA ASP A 114 2.91 10.58 -2.86
C ASP A 114 3.05 9.07 -2.71
N CYS A 115 2.30 8.45 -1.78
CA CYS A 115 2.20 7.01 -1.65
C CYS A 115 1.80 6.30 -2.94
N ARG A 116 0.73 6.76 -3.62
CA ARG A 116 0.33 6.17 -4.89
C ARG A 116 1.40 6.32 -5.95
N SER A 117 2.05 7.49 -6.02
CA SER A 117 3.16 7.69 -6.95
C SER A 117 4.31 6.73 -6.66
N LYS A 118 4.67 6.54 -5.39
CA LYS A 118 5.71 5.59 -4.96
C LYS A 118 5.31 4.14 -5.25
N LEU A 119 4.10 3.73 -4.88
CA LEU A 119 3.56 2.39 -5.15
C LEU A 119 3.47 2.09 -6.66
N SER A 120 3.03 3.04 -7.48
CA SER A 120 2.95 2.87 -8.94
C SER A 120 4.32 2.68 -9.61
N LYS A 121 5.40 3.08 -8.93
CA LYS A 121 6.78 2.90 -9.39
C LYS A 121 7.37 1.57 -8.94
N ILE A 122 6.71 0.85 -8.01
CA ILE A 122 7.13 -0.50 -7.64
C ILE A 122 6.87 -1.40 -8.84
N LYS A 123 7.95 -1.74 -9.53
CA LYS A 123 7.97 -2.80 -10.53
C LYS A 123 8.62 -4.01 -9.89
N PHE A 124 7.87 -5.08 -9.71
CA PHE A 124 8.44 -6.38 -9.38
C PHE A 124 9.20 -6.88 -10.62
N LEU A 125 10.48 -6.56 -10.68
CA LEU A 125 11.40 -7.09 -11.68
C LEU A 125 11.72 -8.52 -11.27
N ILE A 126 11.04 -9.48 -11.88
CA ILE A 126 11.35 -10.90 -11.71
C ILE A 126 12.59 -11.20 -12.56
N PRO A 127 13.72 -11.61 -11.96
CA PRO A 127 14.91 -11.99 -12.70
C PRO A 127 14.63 -13.11 -13.71
N THR A 128 15.21 -13.00 -14.90
CA THR A 128 15.24 -14.07 -15.91
C THR A 128 16.34 -15.09 -15.62
N GLU A 129 17.47 -14.64 -15.06
CA GLU A 129 18.58 -15.51 -14.68
C GLU A 129 18.31 -16.17 -13.33
N SER A 130 18.75 -17.42 -13.16
CA SER A 130 18.55 -18.19 -11.93
C SER A 130 19.45 -17.78 -10.77
N TYR A 131 20.49 -16.97 -11.02
CA TYR A 131 21.38 -16.48 -9.98
C TYR A 131 22.00 -15.12 -10.35
N THR A 132 22.47 -14.39 -9.34
CA THR A 132 23.13 -13.07 -9.47
C THR A 132 24.36 -13.01 -8.57
N LYS A 133 25.39 -12.26 -8.95
CA LYS A 133 26.53 -11.96 -8.06
C LYS A 133 26.17 -10.80 -7.14
N LEU A 134 26.35 -10.98 -5.84
CA LEU A 134 26.00 -9.97 -4.83
C LEU A 134 27.20 -9.17 -4.32
N ASN A 135 28.43 -9.56 -4.68
CA ASN A 135 29.64 -8.81 -4.36
C ASN A 135 30.65 -8.83 -5.51
N SER A 136 31.73 -8.05 -5.35
CA SER A 136 32.78 -7.90 -6.37
C SER A 136 33.86 -8.98 -6.34
N VAL A 137 33.83 -9.88 -5.34
CA VAL A 137 34.86 -10.91 -5.14
C VAL A 137 34.65 -12.06 -6.14
N LYS A 138 35.71 -12.43 -6.88
CA LYS A 138 35.63 -13.42 -7.97
C LYS A 138 36.28 -14.76 -7.66
N THR A 139 37.11 -14.83 -6.62
CA THR A 139 37.98 -15.98 -6.32
C THR A 139 37.69 -16.54 -4.94
N GLY A 140 37.73 -17.87 -4.82
CA GLY A 140 37.49 -18.59 -3.55
C GLY A 140 36.21 -19.43 -3.59
N LYS A 141 35.96 -20.19 -2.52
CA LYS A 141 34.74 -21.00 -2.38
C LYS A 141 33.53 -20.07 -2.20
N PRO A 142 32.54 -20.08 -3.11
CA PRO A 142 31.39 -19.19 -2.99
C PRO A 142 30.48 -19.55 -1.81
N ILE A 143 29.72 -18.55 -1.34
CA ILE A 143 28.55 -18.73 -0.49
C ILE A 143 27.28 -18.40 -1.29
N TYR A 144 26.25 -19.23 -1.15
CA TYR A 144 25.00 -19.09 -1.89
C TYR A 144 23.90 -18.53 -1.00
N PHE A 145 23.39 -17.36 -1.34
CA PHE A 145 22.27 -16.76 -0.65
C PHE A 145 21.00 -17.31 -1.28
N LEU A 146 20.20 -18.01 -0.47
CA LEU A 146 18.88 -18.46 -0.87
C LEU A 146 17.94 -17.25 -0.99
N PRO A 147 16.94 -17.33 -1.88
CA PRO A 147 16.07 -16.20 -2.16
C PRO A 147 15.36 -15.69 -0.90
N PRO A 148 15.37 -14.37 -0.66
CA PRO A 148 14.49 -13.73 0.31
C PRO A 148 13.02 -13.82 -0.11
N LEU A 149 12.10 -13.54 0.81
CA LEU A 149 10.66 -13.55 0.53
C LEU A 149 10.29 -12.48 -0.50
N GLU A 150 11.02 -11.35 -0.47
CA GLU A 150 10.83 -10.20 -1.35
C GLU A 150 11.32 -10.46 -2.79
N GLY A 151 12.01 -11.58 -3.03
CA GLY A 151 12.53 -11.97 -4.34
C GLY A 151 13.79 -11.22 -4.79
N ILE A 152 14.26 -10.23 -4.03
CA ILE A 152 15.46 -9.43 -4.30
C ILE A 152 16.38 -9.39 -3.08
N PHE A 153 17.66 -9.11 -3.31
CA PHE A 153 18.71 -9.16 -2.26
C PHE A 153 19.04 -7.79 -1.65
N SER A 154 18.25 -6.74 -1.91
CA SER A 154 18.61 -5.37 -1.52
C SER A 154 18.84 -5.17 -0.02
N SER A 155 18.08 -5.84 0.84
CA SER A 155 18.29 -5.81 2.30
C SER A 155 19.57 -6.51 2.75
N LEU A 156 20.16 -7.36 1.90
CA LEU A 156 21.33 -8.19 2.17
C LEU A 156 22.60 -7.68 1.46
N GLU A 157 22.51 -6.64 0.62
CA GLU A 157 23.66 -6.09 -0.12
C GLU A 157 24.79 -5.64 0.80
N GLY A 158 24.45 -4.97 1.91
CA GLY A 158 25.45 -4.54 2.90
C GLY A 158 26.19 -5.72 3.54
N LEU A 159 25.47 -6.81 3.83
CA LEU A 159 26.08 -8.04 4.34
C LEU A 159 26.95 -8.72 3.29
N ALA A 160 26.44 -8.85 2.05
CA ALA A 160 27.17 -9.47 0.95
C ALA A 160 28.48 -8.74 0.62
N ALA A 161 28.50 -7.41 0.72
CA ALA A 161 29.68 -6.59 0.48
C ALA A 161 30.80 -6.80 1.52
N MET A 162 30.47 -7.19 2.75
CA MET A 162 31.43 -7.44 3.83
C MET A 162 32.06 -8.85 3.78
N ILE A 163 31.65 -9.70 2.85
CA ILE A 163 32.13 -11.08 2.75
C ILE A 163 33.33 -11.16 1.80
N ASP A 164 34.46 -11.67 2.29
CA ASP A 164 35.76 -11.76 1.58
C ASP A 164 35.86 -12.88 0.52
N ARG A 165 34.72 -13.45 0.12
CA ARG A 165 34.64 -14.54 -0.88
C ARG A 165 33.42 -14.34 -1.78
N PRO A 166 33.30 -15.01 -2.93
CA PRO A 166 32.21 -14.76 -3.87
C PRO A 166 30.84 -15.02 -3.22
N VAL A 167 29.93 -14.06 -3.32
CA VAL A 167 28.54 -14.19 -2.85
C VAL A 167 27.63 -14.29 -4.07
N ILE A 168 26.88 -15.38 -4.15
CA ILE A 168 25.97 -15.66 -5.27
C ILE A 168 24.55 -15.77 -4.70
N GLY A 169 23.65 -14.87 -5.11
CA GLY A 169 22.23 -14.94 -4.80
C GLY A 169 21.51 -15.86 -5.78
N LEU A 170 20.69 -16.78 -5.28
CA LEU A 170 19.81 -17.62 -6.07
C LEU A 170 18.46 -16.90 -6.23
N ASN A 171 18.10 -16.55 -7.46
CA ASN A 171 16.98 -15.68 -7.75
C ASN A 171 15.64 -16.44 -7.78
N TRP A 172 14.57 -15.75 -7.38
CA TRP A 172 13.22 -16.14 -7.77
C TRP A 172 13.01 -15.90 -9.27
N THR A 173 12.61 -16.93 -10.02
CA THR A 173 12.22 -16.78 -11.43
C THR A 173 10.74 -17.09 -11.59
N LYS A 174 10.15 -16.65 -12.72
CA LYS A 174 8.72 -16.84 -13.01
C LYS A 174 8.27 -18.31 -12.97
N ASN A 175 9.19 -19.23 -13.23
CA ASN A 175 8.88 -20.66 -13.28
C ASN A 175 8.69 -21.29 -11.89
N LEU A 176 8.94 -20.54 -10.81
CA LEU A 176 8.94 -21.05 -9.43
C LEU A 176 7.65 -20.72 -8.65
N GLU A 177 6.74 -19.96 -9.25
CA GLU A 177 5.53 -19.40 -8.60
C GLU A 177 4.68 -20.43 -7.85
N LYS A 178 4.65 -21.68 -8.32
CA LYS A 178 3.78 -22.75 -7.77
C LYS A 178 4.55 -23.86 -7.05
N MET A 179 5.83 -23.66 -6.77
CA MET A 179 6.66 -24.70 -6.14
C MET A 179 6.56 -24.64 -4.62
N SER A 180 6.36 -25.79 -4.00
CA SER A 180 6.50 -25.98 -2.55
C SER A 180 7.94 -25.76 -2.10
N VAL A 181 8.15 -25.52 -0.80
CA VAL A 181 9.51 -25.38 -0.22
C VAL A 181 10.38 -26.61 -0.50
N LYS A 182 9.77 -27.81 -0.55
CA LYS A 182 10.46 -29.05 -0.93
C LYS A 182 10.91 -29.02 -2.38
N GLU A 183 10.05 -28.62 -3.31
CA GLU A 183 10.40 -28.51 -4.74
C GLU A 183 11.45 -27.43 -4.97
N LEU A 184 11.33 -26.27 -4.30
CA LEU A 184 12.34 -25.21 -4.33
C LEU A 184 13.70 -25.71 -3.85
N SER A 185 13.74 -26.51 -2.78
CA SER A 185 14.99 -27.08 -2.28
C SER A 185 15.68 -27.97 -3.31
N LEU A 186 14.92 -28.77 -4.08
CA LEU A 186 15.46 -29.62 -5.15
C LEU A 186 15.94 -28.77 -6.31
N TYR A 187 15.13 -27.80 -6.74
CA TYR A 187 15.45 -26.88 -7.83
C TYR A 187 16.75 -26.12 -7.57
N TYR A 188 16.90 -25.50 -6.40
CA TYR A 188 18.12 -24.78 -6.05
C TYR A 188 19.32 -25.72 -5.89
N THR A 189 19.10 -26.94 -5.38
CA THR A 189 20.16 -27.96 -5.36
C THR A 189 20.68 -28.28 -6.76
N ASP A 190 19.80 -28.37 -7.74
CA ASP A 190 20.19 -28.65 -9.12
C ASP A 190 20.93 -27.48 -9.77
N ILE A 191 20.52 -26.23 -9.50
CA ILE A 191 21.31 -25.05 -9.88
C ILE A 191 22.72 -25.13 -9.29
N LEU A 192 22.85 -25.44 -8.00
CA LEU A 192 24.15 -25.54 -7.35
C LEU A 192 25.02 -26.65 -7.93
N LYS A 193 24.44 -27.79 -8.32
CA LYS A 193 25.16 -28.85 -9.03
C LYS A 193 25.68 -28.38 -10.39
N THR A 194 24.88 -27.60 -11.13
CA THR A 194 25.34 -27.04 -12.40
C THR A 194 26.48 -26.04 -12.19
N LEU A 195 26.42 -25.21 -11.16
CA LEU A 195 27.45 -24.22 -10.87
C LEU A 195 28.73 -24.86 -10.31
N HIS A 196 28.60 -25.80 -9.38
CA HIS A 196 29.70 -26.45 -8.68
C HIS A 196 29.43 -27.96 -8.47
N PRO A 197 29.71 -28.80 -9.49
CA PRO A 197 29.38 -30.23 -9.46
C PRO A 197 30.01 -31.04 -8.32
N LYS A 198 31.10 -30.53 -7.72
CA LYS A 198 31.82 -31.19 -6.62
C LYS A 198 31.02 -31.25 -5.32
N GLY A 199 29.94 -30.47 -5.17
CA GLY A 199 29.17 -30.39 -3.92
C GLY A 199 29.84 -29.52 -2.86
N ASP A 200 29.58 -29.83 -1.58
CA ASP A 200 30.07 -29.10 -0.41
C ASP A 200 29.64 -27.62 -0.43
N TYR A 201 28.33 -27.38 -0.55
CA TYR A 201 27.78 -26.03 -0.70
C TYR A 201 27.74 -25.27 0.62
N ASP A 202 28.24 -24.03 0.64
CA ASP A 202 28.01 -23.12 1.76
C ASP A 202 26.78 -22.26 1.42
N ILE A 203 25.71 -22.39 2.20
CA ILE A 203 24.43 -21.70 1.96
C ILE A 203 24.12 -20.71 3.08
N PHE A 204 23.41 -19.65 2.71
CA PHE A 204 22.86 -18.65 3.61
C PHE A 204 21.36 -18.55 3.39
N GLY A 205 20.58 -18.71 4.45
CA GLY A 205 19.13 -18.57 4.43
C GLY A 205 18.69 -17.53 5.46
N HIS A 206 18.06 -16.46 4.98
CA HIS A 206 17.41 -15.45 5.81
C HIS A 206 15.90 -15.57 5.64
N PHE A 207 15.16 -15.57 6.76
CA PHE A 207 13.70 -15.57 6.75
C PHE A 207 13.11 -16.72 5.91
N TYR A 208 12.35 -16.44 4.85
CA TYR A 208 11.83 -17.48 3.95
C TYR A 208 12.94 -18.35 3.33
N GLY A 209 14.09 -17.77 3.00
CA GLY A 209 15.26 -18.50 2.51
C GLY A 209 15.81 -19.52 3.55
N ALA A 210 15.58 -19.30 4.84
CA ALA A 210 15.94 -20.26 5.88
C ALA A 210 15.12 -21.56 5.78
N LEU A 211 13.84 -21.49 5.42
CA LEU A 211 12.97 -22.66 5.25
C LEU A 211 13.52 -23.56 4.14
N ILE A 212 13.90 -22.94 3.02
CA ILE A 212 14.53 -23.63 1.89
C ILE A 212 15.86 -24.24 2.34
N ALA A 213 16.69 -23.50 3.10
CA ALA A 213 17.97 -23.97 3.60
C ALA A 213 17.82 -25.25 4.44
N VAL A 214 16.83 -25.30 5.34
CA VAL A 214 16.56 -26.46 6.18
C VAL A 214 16.10 -27.67 5.36
N GLN A 215 15.31 -27.47 4.31
CA GLN A 215 14.97 -28.58 3.41
C GLN A 215 16.20 -29.05 2.61
N MET A 216 17.06 -28.13 2.17
CA MET A 216 18.30 -28.47 1.47
C MET A 216 19.27 -29.25 2.37
N LEU A 217 19.40 -28.91 3.65
CA LEU A 217 20.24 -29.65 4.61
C LEU A 217 19.91 -31.15 4.70
N LYS A 218 18.68 -31.57 4.34
CA LYS A 218 18.26 -32.98 4.36
C LYS A 218 18.72 -33.78 3.15
N LYS A 219 18.93 -33.14 1.99
CA LYS A 219 19.09 -33.83 0.70
C LYS A 219 20.27 -33.36 -0.15
N ALA A 220 20.73 -32.13 0.05
CA ALA A 220 21.82 -31.54 -0.72
C ALA A 220 23.17 -31.72 0.01
N PRO A 221 24.29 -31.82 -0.71
CA PRO A 221 25.62 -31.89 -0.12
C PRO A 221 26.06 -30.52 0.40
N VAL A 222 25.41 -30.05 1.46
CA VAL A 222 25.70 -28.76 2.12
C VAL A 222 26.86 -28.93 3.10
N GLY A 223 27.90 -28.11 2.95
CA GLY A 223 29.04 -28.07 3.86
C GLY A 223 28.78 -27.21 5.09
N LYS A 224 28.31 -25.98 4.87
CA LYS A 224 27.95 -25.04 5.93
C LYS A 224 26.63 -24.36 5.61
N ALA A 225 25.79 -24.18 6.62
CA ALA A 225 24.58 -23.38 6.51
C ALA A 225 24.59 -22.27 7.55
N VAL A 226 24.30 -21.05 7.13
CA VAL A 226 24.02 -19.91 8.01
C VAL A 226 22.53 -19.62 7.90
N ILE A 227 21.81 -19.73 9.01
CA ILE A 227 20.37 -19.54 9.08
C ILE A 227 20.08 -18.38 10.02
N ILE A 228 19.37 -17.37 9.53
CA ILE A 228 19.02 -16.16 10.29
C ILE A 228 17.52 -15.95 10.25
N ASP A 229 16.96 -15.66 11.43
CA ASP A 229 15.57 -15.22 11.62
C ASP A 229 14.55 -16.14 10.91
N MET A 230 14.72 -17.45 11.12
CA MET A 230 13.75 -18.44 10.65
C MET A 230 12.42 -18.18 11.36
N LEU A 231 11.35 -18.02 10.57
CA LEU A 231 9.98 -17.92 11.05
C LEU A 231 9.67 -19.07 12.02
N SER A 232 9.73 -18.78 13.32
CA SER A 232 9.61 -19.77 14.41
C SER A 232 8.20 -20.36 14.52
N GLU A 233 7.21 -19.73 13.88
CA GLU A 233 5.79 -20.07 13.95
C GLU A 233 5.35 -21.08 12.88
N ILE A 234 6.21 -21.41 11.91
CA ILE A 234 5.89 -22.40 10.89
C ILE A 234 6.23 -23.78 11.43
N ARG A 235 5.21 -24.50 11.95
CA ARG A 235 5.31 -25.96 12.04
C ARG A 235 5.67 -26.47 10.65
N MET A 236 6.75 -27.23 10.55
CA MET A 236 7.31 -27.76 9.30
C MET A 236 6.42 -28.80 8.59
N ASP A 237 5.12 -28.83 8.91
CA ASP A 237 4.13 -29.58 8.16
C ASP A 237 3.79 -28.71 6.93
N ASP A 238 3.93 -29.27 5.73
CA ASP A 238 3.96 -28.57 4.43
C ASP A 238 2.71 -27.72 4.09
N GLU A 239 1.70 -27.65 4.97
CA GLU A 239 0.36 -27.11 4.66
C GLU A 239 0.09 -25.70 5.21
N MET A 240 0.99 -25.05 5.95
CA MET A 240 0.66 -23.81 6.68
C MET A 240 1.13 -22.49 6.02
N LEU A 241 1.89 -22.52 4.92
CA LEU A 241 2.18 -21.31 4.13
C LEU A 241 1.09 -21.13 3.06
N THR A 242 -0.12 -20.80 3.51
CA THR A 242 -1.19 -20.40 2.58
C THR A 242 -0.82 -19.09 1.91
N ASP A 243 -1.32 -18.87 0.69
CA ASP A 243 -1.15 -17.61 -0.04
C ASP A 243 -1.55 -16.40 0.82
N GLU A 244 -2.55 -16.56 1.68
CA GLU A 244 -3.04 -15.55 2.62
C GLU A 244 -1.98 -15.17 3.66
N TYR A 245 -1.32 -16.14 4.31
CA TYR A 245 -0.25 -15.86 5.28
C TYR A 245 0.99 -15.26 4.62
N ILE A 246 1.34 -15.72 3.40
CA ILE A 246 2.43 -15.13 2.62
C ILE A 246 2.11 -13.67 2.27
N MET A 247 0.87 -13.40 1.85
CA MET A 247 0.42 -12.04 1.57
C MET A 247 0.46 -11.16 2.81
N GLU A 248 0.05 -11.65 3.98
CA GLU A 248 0.18 -10.91 5.24
C GLU A 248 1.65 -10.57 5.57
N LEU A 249 2.57 -11.50 5.37
CA LEU A 249 4.01 -11.26 5.59
C LEU A 249 4.56 -10.22 4.61
N ILE A 250 4.21 -10.31 3.32
CA ILE A 250 4.61 -9.33 2.30
C ILE A 250 4.03 -7.96 2.63
N ILE A 251 2.76 -7.90 3.02
CA ILE A 251 2.08 -6.67 3.43
C ILE A 251 2.76 -6.08 4.67
N ALA A 252 3.07 -6.88 5.68
CA ALA A 252 3.77 -6.45 6.88
C ALA A 252 5.17 -5.91 6.56
N PHE A 253 5.86 -6.53 5.61
CA PHE A 253 7.14 -6.06 5.11
C PHE A 253 7.02 -4.70 4.41
N ILE A 254 6.14 -4.58 3.41
CA ILE A 254 5.91 -3.33 2.66
C ILE A 254 5.40 -2.22 3.59
N ALA A 255 4.57 -2.56 4.57
CA ALA A 255 3.97 -1.60 5.50
C ALA A 255 4.99 -0.88 6.39
N LYS A 256 6.21 -1.40 6.54
CA LYS A 256 7.30 -0.70 7.23
C LYS A 256 7.65 0.63 6.55
N ASP A 257 7.53 0.69 5.23
CA ASP A 257 7.88 1.85 4.40
C ASP A 257 6.66 2.71 4.02
N LEU A 258 5.45 2.31 4.42
CA LEU A 258 4.21 3.06 4.19
C LEU A 258 3.91 4.05 5.32
N PRO A 259 3.29 5.21 5.02
CA PRO A 259 2.82 6.15 6.04
C PRO A 259 1.83 5.52 7.01
N PRO A 260 1.76 6.04 8.25
CA PRO A 260 0.93 5.49 9.32
C PRO A 260 -0.53 5.29 8.91
N VAL A 261 -1.10 6.24 8.16
CA VAL A 261 -2.51 6.19 7.75
C VAL A 261 -2.80 5.04 6.79
N VAL A 262 -1.87 4.73 5.88
CA VAL A 262 -2.00 3.59 4.96
C VAL A 262 -1.77 2.28 5.71
N ARG A 263 -0.78 2.25 6.61
CA ARG A 263 -0.50 1.10 7.47
C ARG A 263 -1.69 0.75 8.36
N ASP A 264 -2.32 1.73 8.99
CA ASP A 264 -3.46 1.53 9.89
C ASP A 264 -4.72 1.11 9.15
N LYS A 265 -4.88 1.55 7.89
CA LYS A 265 -5.95 1.03 7.02
C LYS A 265 -5.70 -0.43 6.64
N ILE A 266 -4.51 -0.77 6.16
CA ILE A 266 -4.13 -2.15 5.82
C ILE A 266 -4.35 -3.08 7.02
N LYS A 267 -3.92 -2.67 8.23
CA LYS A 267 -4.13 -3.45 9.45
C LYS A 267 -5.62 -3.65 9.77
N ARG A 268 -6.46 -2.63 9.55
CA ARG A 268 -7.92 -2.76 9.74
C ARG A 268 -8.52 -3.73 8.73
N ASP A 269 -8.16 -3.58 7.45
CA ASP A 269 -8.68 -4.39 6.35
C ASP A 269 -8.21 -5.87 6.46
N CYS A 270 -7.00 -6.13 6.95
CA CYS A 270 -6.51 -7.49 7.23
C CYS A 270 -7.16 -8.12 8.47
N ASN A 271 -7.50 -7.32 9.49
CA ASN A 271 -8.14 -7.83 10.72
C ASN A 271 -9.66 -8.00 10.58
N SER A 272 -10.30 -7.36 9.59
CA SER A 272 -11.67 -7.66 9.21
C SER A 272 -11.69 -8.97 8.43
N LYS A 273 -11.99 -10.08 9.11
CA LYS A 273 -12.31 -11.34 8.42
C LYS A 273 -13.46 -11.09 7.43
N PRO A 274 -13.41 -11.66 6.22
CA PRO A 274 -14.60 -11.76 5.40
C PRO A 274 -15.61 -12.65 6.12
N ASP A 275 -16.81 -12.10 6.39
CA ASP A 275 -17.99 -12.86 6.81
C ASP A 275 -18.45 -13.83 5.70
#